data_AF-A0A1H2HMJ3-F1
#
_entry.id   AF-A0A1H2HMJ3-F1
#
_cell.length_a   1.000
_cell.length_b   1.000
_cell.length_c   1.000
_cell.angle_alpha   90.00
_cell.angle_beta   90.00
_cell.angle_gamma   90.00
#
_symmetry.space_group_name_H-M   'P 1'
#
loop_
_entity.id
_entity.type
_entity.pdbx_description
1 polymer ?
#
loop_
_entity_poly.entity_id
_entity_poly.type
_entity_poly.pdbx_seq_one_letter_code
_entity_poly.pdbx_strand_id
1 'polypeptide(L)'
;MRHRGWVAGLVVTLTACTAADAEPDDETTASEQRYTGTFTVLEDTEHGPQLCPGGALTSYPPQCGGPDIPNWDWDAVEHETADGVSWGDYTLTGTFDSDEFTLTEPAEPPEPTGLAEELPDLDVLLDTPCPAPPTGWVLVDVATASTEALGAVVRYAESLPGYGGLWVDRSVEQPPGAPPSAAAAAAILNVSFTGDLAAREADLRAVWGGALCVTAAEHPHTRLEEIQAELAGEFGIFSAGVSEPENLVEVEALVDDGLQEQLDATYGPGAVRVTSALRPVPSDDAPTIYDGTFTVIESRDGEVYACSSVMESYPPQCGGGFELHGWSWDDITGEESADGVRWGTYHVAGTWDGTALTLTRPPERPPPPGPPEDLSQRFDTSCPTPPGGWAIFHGALTHAADFDRAHAYALAAPGYVDSWLDRHVAPEDRSATAPAEVIVNVRFTGDLATHEAVLRSLYGGAICVSQAERSQQEMEAIAAEIAAEHDALAWMVETPANTAWIQVVVDDGLQERLDDEYGPGMVRVEALLRPVD
;
A
#
# COMPACT_ATOMS: atom_id res chain seq x y z
N MET A 1 -10.00 75.19 -60.11
CA MET A 1 -10.48 75.43 -58.73
C MET A 1 -9.54 74.64 -57.83
N ARG A 2 -8.56 75.28 -57.15
CA ARG A 2 -8.66 75.92 -55.81
C ARG A 2 -9.08 74.88 -54.75
N HIS A 3 -8.41 74.64 -53.62
CA HIS A 3 -7.47 75.39 -52.76
C HIS A 3 -6.79 74.41 -51.77
N ARG A 4 -5.49 74.59 -51.39
CA ARG A 4 -4.94 75.02 -50.06
C ARG A 4 -5.52 74.25 -48.84
N GLY A 5 -4.78 73.71 -47.86
CA GLY A 5 -3.40 73.83 -47.38
C GLY A 5 -3.38 74.18 -45.87
N TRP A 6 -2.57 73.49 -45.04
CA TRP A 6 -1.96 73.85 -43.71
C TRP A 6 -1.56 72.53 -42.98
N VAL A 7 -0.29 72.20 -42.63
CA VAL A 7 0.75 72.74 -41.71
C VAL A 7 0.52 72.45 -40.21
N ALA A 8 1.63 72.03 -39.56
CA ALA A 8 1.94 71.85 -38.13
C ALA A 8 1.64 70.45 -37.56
N GLY A 9 2.57 69.66 -37.02
CA GLY A 9 3.86 69.97 -36.37
C GLY A 9 3.68 69.97 -34.86
N LEU A 10 3.83 68.80 -34.20
CA LEU A 10 3.86 68.66 -32.75
C LEU A 10 5.06 67.81 -32.33
N VAL A 11 5.92 68.41 -31.50
CA VAL A 11 7.05 67.80 -30.81
C VAL A 11 6.59 67.52 -29.39
N VAL A 12 6.73 66.28 -28.88
CA VAL A 12 6.66 65.98 -27.45
C VAL A 12 7.77 64.98 -27.07
N THR A 13 8.84 65.57 -26.54
CA THR A 13 9.73 65.15 -25.44
C THR A 13 9.92 63.67 -25.09
N LEU A 14 11.16 63.20 -25.30
CA LEU A 14 11.78 62.05 -24.62
C LEU A 14 11.90 62.31 -23.11
N THR A 15 11.20 61.51 -22.30
CA THR A 15 11.51 61.33 -20.87
C THR A 15 12.48 60.17 -20.72
N ALA A 16 13.70 60.49 -20.32
CA ALA A 16 14.67 59.54 -19.80
C ALA A 16 14.22 59.10 -18.40
N CYS A 17 13.71 57.88 -18.27
CA CYS A 17 13.65 57.20 -16.98
C CYS A 17 15.00 56.51 -16.77
N THR A 18 15.74 57.04 -15.81
CA THR A 18 16.90 56.40 -15.20
C THR A 18 16.47 55.02 -14.69
N ALA A 19 17.00 53.97 -15.31
CA ALA A 19 17.04 52.64 -14.70
C ALA A 19 17.95 52.76 -13.47
N ALA A 20 17.32 52.97 -12.32
CA ALA A 20 17.95 52.78 -11.04
C ALA A 20 18.19 51.28 -10.88
N ASP A 21 19.40 50.96 -10.45
CA ASP A 21 19.92 49.67 -10.00
C ASP A 21 18.84 48.61 -9.75
N ALA A 22 18.67 47.72 -10.73
CA ALA A 22 18.23 46.36 -10.43
C ALA A 22 19.47 45.68 -9.82
N GLU A 23 19.53 45.69 -8.49
CA GLU A 23 20.31 44.70 -7.77
C GLU A 23 19.91 43.31 -8.32
N PRO A 24 20.86 42.42 -8.60
CA PRO A 24 20.51 41.04 -8.90
C PRO A 24 19.95 40.47 -7.59
N ASP A 25 18.62 40.48 -7.48
CA ASP A 25 17.91 39.69 -6.48
C ASP A 25 18.45 38.27 -6.56
N ASP A 26 18.87 37.78 -5.39
CA ASP A 26 19.18 36.40 -5.03
C ASP A 26 19.00 35.42 -6.19
N GLU A 27 20.13 34.96 -6.74
CA GLU A 27 20.19 33.56 -7.16
C GLU A 27 19.79 32.77 -5.92
N THR A 28 18.51 32.38 -5.88
CA THR A 28 18.03 31.34 -5.02
C THR A 28 18.96 30.19 -5.31
N THR A 29 19.90 29.92 -4.41
CA THR A 29 20.67 28.68 -4.43
C THR A 29 19.61 27.61 -4.27
N ALA A 30 19.07 27.12 -5.40
CA ALA A 30 18.31 25.89 -5.42
C ALA A 30 19.20 24.90 -4.68
N SER A 31 18.76 24.45 -3.52
CA SER A 31 19.40 23.35 -2.82
C SER A 31 19.56 22.25 -3.86
N GLU A 32 20.79 21.93 -4.21
CA GLU A 32 21.09 20.88 -5.17
C GLU A 32 20.43 19.59 -4.67
N GLN A 33 19.56 18.98 -5.50
CA GLN A 33 18.74 17.84 -5.09
C GLN A 33 19.65 16.73 -4.57
N ARG A 34 19.46 16.35 -3.31
CA ARG A 34 20.15 15.22 -2.71
C ARG A 34 19.37 13.95 -2.96
N TYR A 35 20.07 12.84 -3.03
CA TYR A 35 19.50 11.51 -3.23
C TYR A 35 20.05 10.56 -2.18
N THR A 36 19.26 9.56 -1.82
CA THR A 36 19.64 8.47 -0.92
C THR A 36 19.24 7.11 -1.48
N GLY A 37 19.95 6.06 -1.07
CA GLY A 37 19.63 4.69 -1.41
C GLY A 37 20.69 3.70 -0.88
N THR A 38 20.39 2.41 -1.00
CA THR A 38 21.30 1.33 -0.59
C THR A 38 21.90 0.67 -1.83
N PHE A 39 23.24 0.60 -1.89
CA PHE A 39 23.95 0.14 -3.08
C PHE A 39 25.18 -0.67 -2.74
N THR A 40 25.57 -1.56 -3.65
CA THR A 40 26.95 -2.06 -3.68
C THR A 40 27.85 -0.99 -4.30
N VAL A 41 28.99 -0.70 -3.68
CA VAL A 41 30.08 0.09 -4.26
C VAL A 41 31.22 -0.84 -4.65
N LEU A 42 31.80 -0.66 -5.83
CA LEU A 42 32.85 -1.52 -6.37
C LEU A 42 33.97 -0.71 -7.04
N GLU A 43 35.22 -1.04 -6.76
CA GLU A 43 36.41 -0.53 -7.45
C GLU A 43 37.25 -1.70 -7.99
N ASP A 44 37.79 -1.57 -9.20
CA ASP A 44 38.71 -2.55 -9.78
C ASP A 44 39.93 -1.89 -10.46
N THR A 45 40.67 -2.64 -11.28
CA THR A 45 41.86 -2.10 -11.96
C THR A 45 41.55 -1.27 -13.21
N GLU A 46 40.32 -1.34 -13.72
CA GLU A 46 39.86 -0.66 -14.93
C GLU A 46 39.15 0.66 -14.60
N HIS A 47 38.43 0.73 -13.48
CA HIS A 47 37.72 1.93 -13.02
C HIS A 47 37.89 2.19 -11.51
N GLY A 48 37.66 3.45 -11.11
CA GLY A 48 37.61 3.83 -9.69
C GLY A 48 36.35 3.32 -8.97
N PRO A 49 36.07 3.76 -7.74
CA PRO A 49 34.85 3.42 -7.03
C PRO A 49 33.59 3.82 -7.81
N GLN A 50 32.71 2.85 -8.07
CA GLN A 50 31.44 3.04 -8.77
C GLN A 50 30.26 2.56 -7.95
N LEU A 51 29.14 3.28 -8.05
CA LEU A 51 27.84 2.90 -7.51
C LEU A 51 27.21 1.86 -8.42
N CYS A 52 26.76 0.73 -7.87
CA CYS A 52 26.14 -0.37 -8.63
C CYS A 52 24.62 -0.43 -8.40
N PRO A 53 23.81 0.22 -9.26
CA PRO A 53 22.38 0.39 -9.01
C PRO A 53 21.56 -0.89 -9.23
N GLY A 54 21.97 -1.77 -10.15
CA GLY A 54 21.35 -3.08 -10.38
C GLY A 54 21.88 -4.18 -9.45
N GLY A 55 22.63 -3.81 -8.41
CA GLY A 55 23.37 -4.73 -7.55
C GLY A 55 24.60 -5.36 -8.23
N ALA A 56 25.32 -6.18 -7.47
CA ALA A 56 26.47 -6.94 -7.94
C ALA A 56 26.08 -8.30 -8.52
N LEU A 57 26.72 -8.70 -9.62
CA LEU A 57 26.59 -10.07 -10.14
C LEU A 57 27.07 -11.09 -9.10
N THR A 58 26.42 -12.26 -9.07
CA THR A 58 26.77 -13.38 -8.18
C THR A 58 28.06 -14.09 -8.64
N SER A 59 29.15 -13.35 -8.76
CA SER A 59 30.51 -13.82 -9.02
C SER A 59 31.44 -13.46 -7.85
N TYR A 60 32.62 -14.07 -7.81
CA TYR A 60 33.65 -13.74 -6.83
C TYR A 60 35.00 -13.55 -7.54
N PRO A 61 35.52 -12.31 -7.66
CA PRO A 61 34.92 -11.05 -7.19
C PRO A 61 33.62 -10.68 -7.95
N PRO A 62 32.73 -9.87 -7.35
CA PRO A 62 31.54 -9.36 -8.01
C PRO A 62 31.90 -8.47 -9.20
N GLN A 63 30.92 -8.24 -10.07
CA GLN A 63 31.04 -7.36 -11.22
C GLN A 63 29.77 -6.52 -11.30
N CYS A 64 29.94 -5.22 -11.50
CA CYS A 64 28.87 -4.27 -11.77
C CYS A 64 29.49 -2.99 -12.36
N GLY A 65 28.64 -2.07 -12.80
CA GLY A 65 29.07 -0.77 -13.27
C GLY A 65 27.97 0.25 -13.06
N GLY A 66 28.35 1.51 -13.02
CA GLY A 66 27.45 2.63 -12.81
C GLY A 66 28.22 3.93 -12.58
N PRO A 67 27.59 4.95 -11.98
CA PRO A 67 28.20 6.26 -11.76
C PRO A 67 29.49 6.19 -10.94
N ASP A 68 30.47 7.02 -11.29
CA ASP A 68 31.69 7.17 -10.51
C ASP A 68 31.40 7.90 -9.18
N ILE A 69 32.10 7.53 -8.11
CA ILE A 69 32.03 8.18 -6.80
C ILE A 69 33.38 8.85 -6.50
N PRO A 70 33.62 10.08 -6.99
CA PRO A 70 34.95 10.70 -7.00
C PRO A 70 35.50 11.01 -5.60
N ASN A 71 34.64 11.12 -4.59
CA ASN A 71 35.01 11.40 -3.20
C ASN A 71 34.92 10.17 -2.28
N TRP A 72 34.95 8.96 -2.83
CA TRP A 72 34.96 7.71 -2.07
C TRP A 72 36.29 7.49 -1.33
N ASP A 73 36.20 6.88 -0.14
CA ASP A 73 37.36 6.52 0.69
C ASP A 73 37.19 5.14 1.34
N TRP A 74 37.89 4.13 0.81
CA TRP A 74 37.88 2.76 1.34
C TRP A 74 38.45 2.65 2.76
N ASP A 75 39.28 3.59 3.21
CA ASP A 75 39.82 3.57 4.58
C ASP A 75 38.74 3.97 5.62
N ALA A 76 37.64 4.57 5.17
CA ALA A 76 36.53 5.02 6.02
C ALA A 76 35.45 3.95 6.26
N VAL A 77 35.48 2.84 5.52
CA VAL A 77 34.41 1.82 5.50
C VAL A 77 34.95 0.39 5.60
N GLU A 78 34.14 -0.51 6.18
CA GLU A 78 34.42 -1.96 6.09
C GLU A 78 34.11 -2.46 4.68
N HIS A 79 35.00 -3.25 4.09
CA HIS A 79 34.89 -3.75 2.72
C HIS A 79 35.58 -5.11 2.54
N GLU A 80 35.25 -5.79 1.46
CA GLU A 80 35.96 -6.98 0.98
C GLU A 80 36.92 -6.63 -0.15
N THR A 81 37.97 -7.43 -0.30
CA THR A 81 38.91 -7.32 -1.42
C THR A 81 39.33 -8.70 -1.90
N ALA A 82 39.21 -8.95 -3.20
CA ALA A 82 39.71 -10.14 -3.86
C ALA A 82 40.18 -9.83 -5.28
N ASP A 83 41.30 -10.43 -5.69
CA ASP A 83 41.86 -10.32 -7.05
C ASP A 83 42.00 -8.88 -7.60
N GLY A 84 42.17 -7.89 -6.71
CA GLY A 84 42.32 -6.48 -7.09
C GLY A 84 41.00 -5.72 -7.22
N VAL A 85 39.89 -6.35 -6.86
CA VAL A 85 38.56 -5.74 -6.76
C VAL A 85 38.23 -5.51 -5.29
N SER A 86 37.79 -4.31 -4.94
CA SER A 86 37.27 -3.96 -3.62
C SER A 86 35.77 -3.67 -3.71
N TRP A 87 34.98 -4.18 -2.78
CA TRP A 87 33.53 -3.93 -2.77
C TRP A 87 32.91 -4.00 -1.37
N GLY A 88 31.73 -3.42 -1.24
CA GLY A 88 30.87 -3.51 -0.06
C GLY A 88 29.48 -2.92 -0.33
N ASP A 89 28.52 -3.19 0.56
CA ASP A 89 27.17 -2.64 0.50
C ASP A 89 27.05 -1.48 1.49
N TYR A 90 26.40 -0.39 1.09
CA TYR A 90 26.31 0.86 1.86
C TYR A 90 25.01 1.61 1.62
N THR A 91 24.53 2.31 2.63
CA THR A 91 23.56 3.40 2.47
C THR A 91 24.32 4.67 2.14
N LEU A 92 23.97 5.32 1.03
CA LEU A 92 24.66 6.49 0.50
C LEU A 92 23.71 7.68 0.40
N THR A 93 24.19 8.87 0.77
CA THR A 93 23.45 10.13 0.58
C THR A 93 24.36 11.17 -0.10
N GLY A 94 23.91 11.71 -1.24
CA GLY A 94 24.76 12.54 -2.10
C GLY A 94 24.01 13.32 -3.17
N THR A 95 24.75 14.02 -4.03
CA THR A 95 24.21 14.65 -5.25
C THR A 95 24.58 13.82 -6.47
N PHE A 96 23.71 13.83 -7.48
CA PHE A 96 23.91 13.09 -8.73
C PHE A 96 23.84 14.04 -9.93
N ASP A 97 24.87 14.03 -10.77
CA ASP A 97 25.00 14.94 -11.93
C ASP A 97 24.96 14.21 -13.28
N SER A 98 24.12 13.17 -13.37
CA SER A 98 23.93 12.27 -14.52
C SER A 98 25.05 11.26 -14.79
N ASP A 99 26.28 11.49 -14.32
CA ASP A 99 27.42 10.58 -14.55
C ASP A 99 28.22 10.29 -13.26
N GLU A 100 28.28 11.24 -12.33
CA GLU A 100 28.96 11.08 -11.03
C GLU A 100 27.97 11.19 -9.86
N PHE A 101 28.18 10.37 -8.83
CA PHE A 101 27.50 10.47 -7.55
C PHE A 101 28.48 11.00 -6.50
N THR A 102 28.26 12.21 -5.99
CA THR A 102 29.13 12.82 -4.98
C THR A 102 28.50 12.69 -3.61
N LEU A 103 29.18 12.00 -2.67
CA LEU A 103 28.69 11.86 -1.31
C LEU A 103 28.60 13.22 -0.60
N THR A 104 27.46 13.52 0.00
CA THR A 104 27.28 14.67 0.90
C THR A 104 27.35 14.30 2.37
N GLU A 105 27.17 13.01 2.68
CA GLU A 105 27.23 12.43 4.01
C GLU A 105 28.17 11.21 3.99
N PRO A 106 28.77 10.81 5.13
CA PRO A 106 29.57 9.59 5.19
C PRO A 106 28.76 8.36 4.76
N ALA A 107 29.40 7.42 4.06
CA ALA A 107 28.77 6.15 3.74
C ALA A 107 28.52 5.35 5.03
N GLU A 108 27.29 4.86 5.19
CA GLU A 108 26.89 4.09 6.37
C GLU A 108 26.73 2.61 5.99
N PRO A 109 27.00 1.66 6.91
CA PRO A 109 26.60 0.28 6.71
C PRO A 109 25.10 0.24 6.44
N PRO A 110 24.62 -0.64 5.54
CA PRO A 110 23.20 -0.80 5.31
C PRO A 110 22.57 -1.16 6.65
N GLU A 111 21.49 -0.47 7.01
CA GLU A 111 20.70 -0.92 8.15
C GLU A 111 20.30 -2.37 7.89
N PRO A 112 20.34 -3.26 8.90
CA PRO A 112 19.78 -4.60 8.76
C PRO A 112 18.28 -4.43 8.59
N THR A 113 17.86 -4.14 7.37
CA THR A 113 16.48 -4.24 6.92
C THR A 113 16.03 -5.61 7.35
N GLY A 114 14.98 -5.66 8.18
CA GLY A 114 14.32 -6.90 8.52
C GLY A 114 13.68 -7.44 7.24
N LEU A 115 14.48 -8.10 6.41
CA LEU A 115 14.16 -8.84 5.19
C LEU A 115 12.89 -8.38 4.46
N ALA A 116 13.13 -7.68 3.35
CA ALA A 116 12.23 -7.26 2.27
C ALA A 116 11.87 -5.76 2.32
N GLU A 117 12.70 -4.92 1.70
CA GLU A 117 12.10 -3.91 0.82
C GLU A 117 11.15 -4.64 -0.13
N GLU A 118 9.98 -4.06 -0.34
CA GLU A 118 8.79 -4.59 -1.01
C GLU A 118 9.09 -5.09 -2.42
N LEU A 119 9.79 -6.23 -2.56
CA LEU A 119 9.52 -7.10 -3.69
C LEU A 119 8.04 -7.43 -3.57
N PRO A 120 7.20 -7.03 -4.54
CA PRO A 120 5.78 -7.36 -4.50
C PRO A 120 5.69 -8.87 -4.25
N ASP A 121 4.84 -9.25 -3.30
CA ASP A 121 4.69 -10.66 -2.91
C ASP A 121 4.48 -11.45 -4.20
N LEU A 122 5.48 -12.26 -4.57
CA LEU A 122 5.46 -12.98 -5.84
C LEU A 122 4.26 -13.92 -5.90
N ASP A 123 3.75 -14.36 -4.75
CA ASP A 123 2.52 -15.16 -4.68
C ASP A 123 1.28 -14.31 -5.03
N VAL A 124 1.27 -13.01 -4.71
CA VAL A 124 0.21 -12.07 -5.09
C VAL A 124 0.30 -11.68 -6.57
N LEU A 125 1.49 -11.38 -7.09
CA LEU A 125 1.67 -11.05 -8.51
C LEU A 125 1.30 -12.22 -9.43
N LEU A 126 1.59 -13.44 -9.00
CA LEU A 126 1.30 -14.65 -9.76
C LEU A 126 -0.12 -15.19 -9.51
N ASP A 127 -0.91 -14.55 -8.64
CA ASP A 127 -2.24 -15.02 -8.29
C ASP A 127 -3.15 -15.08 -9.52
N THR A 128 -4.15 -15.96 -9.44
CA THR A 128 -5.09 -16.19 -10.53
C THR A 128 -6.22 -15.16 -10.48
N PRO A 129 -6.33 -14.24 -11.47
CA PRO A 129 -7.34 -13.17 -11.45
C PRO A 129 -8.77 -13.68 -11.72
N CYS A 130 -8.92 -14.87 -12.27
CA CYS A 130 -10.23 -15.47 -12.49
C CYS A 130 -10.85 -15.95 -11.18
N PRO A 131 -12.16 -15.76 -10.95
CA PRO A 131 -12.83 -16.39 -9.81
C PRO A 131 -12.74 -17.91 -9.93
N ALA A 132 -12.53 -18.59 -8.79
CA ALA A 132 -12.45 -20.04 -8.75
C ALA A 132 -13.73 -20.69 -9.36
N PRO A 133 -13.60 -21.65 -10.29
CA PRO A 133 -14.75 -22.36 -10.84
C PRO A 133 -15.55 -23.08 -9.72
N PRO A 134 -16.86 -23.34 -9.91
CA PRO A 134 -17.66 -24.05 -8.89
C PRO A 134 -17.14 -25.44 -8.51
N THR A 135 -16.36 -26.07 -9.39
CA THR A 135 -15.72 -27.36 -9.16
C THR A 135 -14.32 -27.24 -8.56
N GLY A 136 -13.87 -26.02 -8.27
CA GLY A 136 -12.48 -25.68 -7.99
C GLY A 136 -11.60 -25.71 -9.25
N TRP A 137 -10.34 -25.31 -9.07
CA TRP A 137 -9.27 -25.43 -10.06
C TRP A 137 -8.84 -26.89 -10.19
N VAL A 138 -9.46 -27.62 -11.13
CA VAL A 138 -9.22 -29.06 -11.32
C VAL A 138 -8.73 -29.36 -12.73
N LEU A 139 -8.00 -30.47 -12.88
CA LEU A 139 -7.63 -31.01 -14.19
C LEU A 139 -8.89 -31.50 -14.92
N VAL A 140 -9.13 -30.95 -16.11
CA VAL A 140 -10.25 -31.32 -16.99
C VAL A 140 -9.91 -32.57 -17.81
N ASP A 141 -8.69 -32.65 -18.32
CA ASP A 141 -8.17 -33.80 -19.05
C ASP A 141 -6.72 -34.12 -18.65
N VAL A 142 -6.57 -35.20 -17.89
CA VAL A 142 -5.27 -35.67 -17.40
C VAL A 142 -4.32 -36.14 -18.52
N ALA A 143 -4.83 -36.46 -19.72
CA ALA A 143 -3.98 -36.86 -20.84
C ALA A 143 -3.28 -35.65 -21.49
N THR A 144 -3.89 -34.47 -21.39
CA THR A 144 -3.40 -33.21 -21.96
C THR A 144 -2.95 -32.21 -20.88
N ALA A 145 -2.90 -32.63 -19.62
CA ALA A 145 -2.30 -31.92 -18.50
C ALA A 145 -0.95 -32.55 -18.10
N SER A 146 0.05 -32.37 -18.96
CA SER A 146 1.44 -32.83 -18.75
C SER A 146 2.42 -31.69 -18.97
N THR A 147 3.66 -31.81 -18.50
CA THR A 147 4.71 -30.81 -18.75
C THR A 147 4.97 -30.58 -20.24
N GLU A 148 4.89 -31.62 -21.07
CA GLU A 148 5.03 -31.51 -22.53
C GLU A 148 3.86 -30.72 -23.13
N ALA A 149 2.63 -30.99 -22.67
CA ALA A 149 1.45 -30.24 -23.08
C ALA A 149 1.50 -28.79 -22.62
N LEU A 150 2.05 -28.51 -21.42
CA LEU A 150 2.26 -27.16 -20.91
C LEU A 150 3.17 -26.35 -21.85
N GLY A 151 4.34 -26.90 -22.21
CA GLY A 151 5.24 -26.25 -23.17
C GLY A 151 4.67 -26.17 -24.60
N ALA A 152 3.66 -26.98 -24.95
CA ALA A 152 2.95 -26.88 -26.23
C ALA A 152 1.87 -25.81 -26.22
N VAL A 153 1.09 -25.69 -25.14
CA VAL A 153 0.07 -24.64 -25.02
C VAL A 153 0.69 -23.26 -24.88
N VAL A 154 1.83 -23.12 -24.18
CA VAL A 154 2.57 -21.84 -24.08
C VAL A 154 2.94 -21.31 -25.47
N ARG A 155 3.66 -22.12 -26.26
CA ARG A 155 4.02 -21.75 -27.65
C ARG A 155 2.83 -21.53 -28.56
N TYR A 156 1.72 -22.23 -28.30
CA TYR A 156 0.49 -22.03 -29.06
C TYR A 156 -0.16 -20.70 -28.70
N ALA A 157 -0.26 -20.37 -27.41
CA ALA A 157 -0.80 -19.10 -26.91
C ALA A 157 -0.05 -17.90 -27.48
N GLU A 158 1.29 -17.92 -27.45
CA GLU A 158 2.17 -16.88 -28.02
C GLU A 158 1.91 -16.66 -29.53
N SER A 159 1.50 -17.71 -30.24
CA SER A 159 1.21 -17.63 -31.68
C SER A 159 -0.18 -17.08 -32.02
N LEU A 160 -1.07 -16.98 -31.03
CA LEU A 160 -2.44 -16.54 -31.26
C LEU A 160 -2.52 -15.01 -31.37
N PRO A 161 -3.39 -14.48 -32.26
CA PRO A 161 -3.60 -13.05 -32.37
C PRO A 161 -4.07 -12.44 -31.04
N GLY A 162 -3.43 -11.34 -30.66
CA GLY A 162 -3.78 -10.58 -29.47
C GLY A 162 -3.16 -11.08 -28.18
N TYR A 163 -2.22 -12.04 -28.20
CA TYR A 163 -1.49 -12.51 -27.02
C TYR A 163 -0.94 -11.34 -26.18
N GLY A 164 -1.20 -11.35 -24.87
CA GLY A 164 -0.84 -10.28 -23.93
C GLY A 164 0.19 -10.69 -22.86
N GLY A 165 0.31 -11.98 -22.56
CA GLY A 165 1.24 -12.51 -21.56
C GLY A 165 0.75 -13.84 -20.96
N LEU A 166 1.63 -14.57 -20.30
CA LEU A 166 1.33 -15.86 -19.67
C LEU A 166 2.11 -16.06 -18.37
N TRP A 167 1.43 -16.50 -17.32
CA TRP A 167 2.07 -16.87 -16.05
C TRP A 167 1.42 -18.10 -15.43
N VAL A 168 2.03 -18.62 -14.37
CA VAL A 168 1.65 -19.88 -13.75
C VAL A 168 1.51 -19.71 -12.25
N ASP A 169 0.28 -19.91 -11.76
CA ASP A 169 -0.04 -19.93 -10.33
C ASP A 169 0.04 -21.37 -9.79
N ARG A 170 0.76 -21.58 -8.69
CA ARG A 170 0.97 -22.91 -8.06
C ARG A 170 0.19 -23.11 -6.76
N SER A 171 -0.78 -22.23 -6.46
CA SER A 171 -1.61 -22.27 -5.24
C SER A 171 -2.53 -23.51 -5.12
N VAL A 172 -2.68 -24.31 -6.18
CA VAL A 172 -3.63 -25.44 -6.19
C VAL A 172 -3.10 -26.65 -5.39
N GLU A 173 -3.82 -27.03 -4.34
CA GLU A 173 -3.59 -28.29 -3.64
C GLU A 173 -3.82 -29.50 -4.56
N GLN A 174 -2.80 -30.37 -4.65
CA GLN A 174 -2.88 -31.56 -5.49
C GLN A 174 -3.91 -32.57 -4.94
N PRO A 175 -4.77 -33.16 -5.79
CA PRO A 175 -5.63 -34.24 -5.36
C PRO A 175 -4.79 -35.44 -4.86
N PRO A 176 -5.18 -36.09 -3.75
CA PRO A 176 -4.43 -37.22 -3.21
C PRO A 176 -4.25 -38.34 -4.25
N GLY A 177 -3.00 -38.69 -4.55
CA GLY A 177 -2.69 -39.80 -5.47
C GLY A 177 -2.47 -39.41 -6.93
N ALA A 178 -2.37 -38.12 -7.28
CA ALA A 178 -1.91 -37.68 -8.59
C ALA A 178 -0.48 -38.22 -8.88
N PRO A 179 -0.21 -38.75 -10.09
CA PRO A 179 1.14 -39.19 -10.43
C PRO A 179 2.11 -37.99 -10.49
N PRO A 180 3.41 -38.16 -10.15
CA PRO A 180 4.40 -37.05 -10.16
C PRO A 180 4.52 -36.31 -11.50
N SER A 181 4.18 -36.96 -12.61
CA SER A 181 4.14 -36.34 -13.94
C SER A 181 2.98 -35.36 -14.15
N ALA A 182 1.90 -35.48 -13.37
CA ALA A 182 0.76 -34.55 -13.33
C ALA A 182 0.93 -33.47 -12.26
N ALA A 183 1.76 -33.70 -11.24
CA ALA A 183 2.09 -32.72 -10.19
C ALA A 183 2.73 -31.44 -10.78
N ALA A 184 3.57 -31.57 -11.81
CA ALA A 184 4.15 -30.43 -12.52
C ALA A 184 3.13 -29.65 -13.38
N ALA A 185 1.94 -30.21 -13.61
CA ALA A 185 0.83 -29.59 -14.34
C ALA A 185 -0.34 -29.18 -13.42
N ALA A 186 -0.21 -29.38 -12.10
CA ALA A 186 -1.18 -28.96 -11.08
C ALA A 186 -1.02 -27.47 -10.75
N ALA A 187 -0.91 -26.66 -11.79
CA ALA A 187 -0.79 -25.22 -11.71
C ALA A 187 -1.91 -24.60 -12.55
N ILE A 188 -2.34 -23.40 -12.20
CA ILE A 188 -3.31 -22.64 -12.99
C ILE A 188 -2.50 -21.90 -14.06
N LEU A 189 -2.81 -22.19 -15.32
CA LEU A 189 -2.24 -21.47 -16.43
C LEU A 189 -3.05 -20.17 -16.63
N ASN A 190 -2.42 -19.03 -16.41
CA ASN A 190 -3.02 -17.73 -16.65
C ASN A 190 -2.53 -17.22 -18.00
N VAL A 191 -3.44 -16.80 -18.88
CA VAL A 191 -3.09 -16.26 -20.21
C VAL A 191 -3.94 -15.05 -20.51
N SER A 192 -3.32 -13.92 -20.83
CA SER A 192 -4.02 -12.70 -21.18
C SER A 192 -4.06 -12.48 -22.69
N PHE A 193 -5.17 -11.91 -23.17
CA PHE A 193 -5.35 -11.54 -24.57
C PHE A 193 -6.06 -10.19 -24.73
N THR A 194 -5.73 -9.48 -25.79
CA THR A 194 -6.56 -8.42 -26.34
C THR A 194 -7.67 -9.02 -27.22
N GLY A 195 -8.89 -8.46 -27.16
CA GLY A 195 -10.00 -8.87 -28.04
C GLY A 195 -10.91 -9.98 -27.48
N ASP A 196 -11.23 -10.99 -28.31
CA ASP A 196 -12.25 -12.01 -28.01
C ASP A 196 -11.72 -13.14 -27.10
N LEU A 197 -11.88 -12.97 -25.79
CA LEU A 197 -11.42 -13.92 -24.78
C LEU A 197 -12.09 -15.29 -24.86
N ALA A 198 -13.37 -15.34 -25.19
CA ALA A 198 -14.12 -16.61 -25.25
C ALA A 198 -13.61 -17.49 -26.40
N ALA A 199 -13.28 -16.87 -27.54
CA ALA A 199 -12.63 -17.57 -28.64
C ALA A 199 -11.23 -18.08 -28.25
N ARG A 200 -10.44 -17.25 -27.56
CA ARG A 200 -9.09 -17.63 -27.09
C ARG A 200 -9.12 -18.76 -26.07
N GLU A 201 -10.04 -18.72 -25.11
CA GLU A 201 -10.21 -19.82 -24.16
C GLU A 201 -10.55 -21.13 -24.89
N ALA A 202 -11.47 -21.08 -25.87
CA ALA A 202 -11.80 -22.26 -26.66
C ALA A 202 -10.60 -22.79 -27.47
N ASP A 203 -9.79 -21.91 -28.06
CA ASP A 203 -8.56 -22.26 -28.77
C ASP A 203 -7.57 -22.98 -27.83
N LEU A 204 -7.32 -22.45 -26.63
CA LEU A 204 -6.39 -23.03 -25.65
C LEU A 204 -6.92 -24.34 -25.05
N ARG A 205 -8.22 -24.44 -24.77
CA ARG A 205 -8.86 -25.66 -24.27
C ARG A 205 -8.78 -26.84 -25.24
N ALA A 206 -8.56 -26.59 -26.53
CA ALA A 206 -8.34 -27.64 -27.51
C ALA A 206 -7.00 -28.38 -27.31
N VAL A 207 -6.04 -27.78 -26.60
CA VAL A 207 -4.68 -28.31 -26.41
C VAL A 207 -4.28 -28.50 -24.95
N TRP A 208 -4.99 -27.84 -24.01
CA TRP A 208 -4.67 -27.86 -22.58
C TRP A 208 -5.82 -28.40 -21.72
N GLY A 209 -5.52 -29.49 -21.01
CA GLY A 209 -6.45 -30.15 -20.09
C GLY A 209 -6.33 -29.72 -18.63
N GLY A 210 -5.43 -28.79 -18.30
CA GLY A 210 -5.22 -28.30 -16.93
C GLY A 210 -6.15 -27.18 -16.50
N ALA A 211 -5.89 -26.61 -15.32
CA ALA A 211 -6.52 -25.37 -14.89
C ALA A 211 -6.09 -24.22 -15.83
N LEU A 212 -7.03 -23.37 -16.21
CA LEU A 212 -6.82 -22.30 -17.18
C LEU A 212 -7.68 -21.09 -16.80
N CYS A 213 -7.05 -19.94 -16.69
CA CYS A 213 -7.67 -18.64 -16.58
C CYS A 213 -7.30 -17.82 -17.81
N VAL A 214 -8.29 -17.19 -18.45
CA VAL A 214 -8.08 -16.30 -19.60
C VAL A 214 -8.60 -14.92 -19.25
N THR A 215 -7.73 -13.91 -19.32
CA THR A 215 -8.04 -12.53 -18.95
C THR A 215 -7.85 -11.55 -20.09
N ALA A 216 -8.40 -10.35 -19.91
CA ALA A 216 -8.13 -9.23 -20.80
C ALA A 216 -6.70 -8.70 -20.57
N ALA A 217 -6.02 -8.39 -21.67
CA ALA A 217 -4.81 -7.58 -21.68
C ALA A 217 -5.16 -6.18 -22.23
N GLU A 218 -4.48 -5.15 -21.73
CA GLU A 218 -4.57 -3.78 -22.25
C GLU A 218 -3.71 -3.62 -23.50
N HIS A 219 -2.52 -4.21 -23.49
CA HIS A 219 -1.52 -4.17 -24.55
C HIS A 219 -1.23 -5.57 -25.10
N PRO A 220 -1.06 -5.74 -26.42
CA PRO A 220 -0.51 -6.97 -26.97
C PRO A 220 0.96 -7.10 -26.57
N HIS A 221 1.42 -8.31 -26.25
CA HIS A 221 2.78 -8.59 -25.79
C HIS A 221 3.86 -8.06 -26.74
N THR A 222 3.63 -8.19 -28.06
CA THR A 222 4.56 -7.67 -29.08
C THR A 222 4.80 -6.16 -28.96
N ARG A 223 3.81 -5.40 -28.49
CA ARG A 223 3.98 -3.96 -28.24
C ARG A 223 4.88 -3.71 -27.04
N LEU A 224 4.76 -4.51 -25.99
CA LEU A 224 5.58 -4.39 -24.78
C LEU A 224 7.03 -4.80 -25.07
N GLU A 225 7.25 -5.84 -25.88
CA GLU A 225 8.59 -6.22 -26.36
C GLU A 225 9.24 -5.11 -27.21
N GLU A 226 8.46 -4.42 -28.04
CA GLU A 226 8.93 -3.25 -28.80
C GLU A 226 9.37 -2.12 -27.86
N ILE A 227 8.54 -1.77 -26.87
CA ILE A 227 8.85 -0.73 -25.88
C ILE A 227 10.09 -1.12 -25.07
N GLN A 228 10.14 -2.35 -24.55
CA GLN A 228 11.30 -2.87 -23.83
C GLN A 228 12.59 -2.75 -24.67
N ALA A 229 12.53 -3.12 -25.94
CA ALA A 229 13.68 -3.04 -26.84
C ALA A 229 14.09 -1.60 -27.19
N GLU A 230 13.14 -0.66 -27.23
CA GLU A 230 13.40 0.77 -27.42
C GLU A 230 14.09 1.38 -26.19
N LEU A 231 13.66 1.00 -24.99
CA LEU A 231 14.21 1.49 -23.71
C LEU A 231 15.54 0.81 -23.33
N ALA A 232 15.78 -0.40 -23.81
CA ALA A 232 17.01 -1.14 -23.56
C ALA A 232 18.24 -0.38 -24.12
N GLY A 233 19.05 0.18 -23.22
CA GLY A 233 20.28 0.91 -23.56
C GLY A 233 20.12 2.43 -23.72
N GLU A 234 18.98 2.98 -23.28
CA GLU A 234 18.82 4.41 -23.07
C GLU A 234 19.58 4.87 -21.81
N PHE A 235 20.21 6.05 -21.86
CA PHE A 235 21.05 6.56 -20.77
C PHE A 235 20.18 6.86 -19.54
N GLY A 236 20.46 6.22 -18.41
CA GLY A 236 19.69 6.35 -17.15
C GLY A 236 18.80 5.16 -16.81
N ILE A 237 18.51 4.27 -17.78
CA ILE A 237 17.80 3.00 -17.60
C ILE A 237 18.80 1.85 -17.65
N PHE A 238 18.89 1.05 -16.59
CA PHE A 238 19.81 -0.09 -16.54
C PHE A 238 19.10 -1.45 -16.60
N SER A 239 17.79 -1.49 -16.34
CA SER A 239 16.95 -2.67 -16.53
C SER A 239 15.64 -2.30 -17.21
N ALA A 240 15.20 -3.13 -18.15
CA ALA A 240 13.87 -3.04 -18.74
C ALA A 240 13.35 -4.46 -19.00
N GLY A 241 12.18 -4.78 -18.45
CA GLY A 241 11.57 -6.10 -18.52
C GLY A 241 10.07 -6.01 -18.78
N VAL A 242 9.52 -6.99 -19.51
CA VAL A 242 8.06 -7.10 -19.66
C VAL A 242 7.51 -7.87 -18.46
N SER A 243 6.60 -7.25 -17.71
CA SER A 243 5.79 -7.93 -16.69
C SER A 243 4.55 -8.52 -17.38
N GLU A 244 4.56 -9.84 -17.62
CA GLU A 244 3.43 -10.54 -18.24
C GLU A 244 2.14 -10.55 -17.38
N PRO A 245 2.21 -10.73 -16.03
CA PRO A 245 1.03 -10.67 -15.18
C PRO A 245 0.37 -9.29 -15.16
N GLU A 246 1.17 -8.22 -15.14
CA GLU A 246 0.67 -6.83 -15.07
C GLU A 246 0.49 -6.18 -16.44
N ASN A 247 0.95 -6.83 -17.51
CA ASN A 247 0.80 -6.39 -18.90
C ASN A 247 1.40 -5.00 -19.21
N LEU A 248 2.57 -4.71 -18.61
CA LEU A 248 3.33 -3.47 -18.77
C LEU A 248 4.84 -3.74 -18.87
N VAL A 249 5.63 -2.71 -19.18
CA VAL A 249 7.10 -2.75 -19.11
C VAL A 249 7.58 -2.15 -17.79
N GLU A 250 8.31 -2.91 -17.00
CA GLU A 250 9.00 -2.41 -15.81
C GLU A 250 10.38 -1.90 -16.19
N VAL A 251 10.73 -0.73 -15.70
CA VAL A 251 11.98 -0.02 -15.98
C VAL A 251 12.64 0.31 -14.67
N GLU A 252 13.88 -0.14 -14.49
CA GLU A 252 14.72 0.31 -13.38
C GLU A 252 15.65 1.42 -13.88
N ALA A 253 15.44 2.61 -13.31
CA ALA A 253 16.22 3.79 -13.60
C ALA A 253 17.03 4.21 -12.38
N LEU A 254 18.12 4.93 -12.62
CA LEU A 254 18.93 5.43 -11.52
C LEU A 254 18.21 6.56 -10.76
N VAL A 255 17.57 7.48 -11.48
CA VAL A 255 16.72 8.57 -10.95
C VAL A 255 15.46 8.66 -11.81
N ASP A 256 14.31 8.93 -11.19
CA ASP A 256 13.09 9.37 -11.87
C ASP A 256 12.88 10.88 -11.65
N ASP A 257 13.45 11.71 -12.53
CA ASP A 257 13.31 13.17 -12.52
C ASP A 257 12.22 13.69 -13.48
N GLY A 258 11.14 12.90 -13.62
CA GLY A 258 10.08 13.11 -14.61
C GLY A 258 10.12 12.10 -15.76
N LEU A 259 10.88 11.01 -15.59
CA LEU A 259 10.96 9.92 -16.55
C LEU A 259 9.61 9.22 -16.68
N GLN A 260 8.91 8.92 -15.58
CA GLN A 260 7.58 8.29 -15.64
C GLN A 260 6.60 9.11 -16.49
N GLU A 261 6.48 10.42 -16.24
CA GLU A 261 5.59 11.30 -17.01
C GLU A 261 5.95 11.35 -18.49
N GLN A 262 7.25 11.37 -18.80
CA GLN A 262 7.74 11.35 -20.18
C GLN A 262 7.39 10.04 -20.89
N LEU A 263 7.55 8.90 -20.22
CA LEU A 263 7.25 7.59 -20.76
C LEU A 263 5.74 7.41 -20.93
N ASP A 264 4.91 7.88 -19.99
CA ASP A 264 3.45 7.87 -20.11
C ASP A 264 2.97 8.75 -21.27
N ALA A 265 3.57 9.92 -21.48
CA ALA A 265 3.25 10.79 -22.62
C ALA A 265 3.64 10.14 -23.97
N THR A 266 4.67 9.30 -23.98
CA THR A 266 5.21 8.67 -25.20
C THR A 266 4.50 7.36 -25.55
N TYR A 267 4.28 6.51 -24.56
CA TYR A 267 3.77 5.15 -24.73
C TYR A 267 2.30 4.98 -24.33
N GLY A 268 1.74 5.96 -23.61
CA GLY A 268 0.42 5.93 -23.00
C GLY A 268 0.51 5.55 -21.52
N PRO A 269 -0.39 6.08 -20.67
CA PRO A 269 -0.40 5.79 -19.24
C PRO A 269 -0.58 4.29 -19.00
N GLY A 270 0.21 3.72 -18.09
CA GLY A 270 0.14 2.31 -17.70
C GLY A 270 0.91 1.33 -18.60
N ALA A 271 1.52 1.81 -19.70
CA ALA A 271 2.35 0.97 -20.55
C ALA A 271 3.75 0.71 -19.97
N VAL A 272 4.26 1.64 -19.15
CA VAL A 272 5.58 1.57 -18.52
C VAL A 272 5.48 1.98 -17.06
N ARG A 273 6.16 1.26 -16.18
CA ARG A 273 6.34 1.62 -14.77
C ARG A 273 7.83 1.83 -14.49
N VAL A 274 8.17 2.99 -13.97
CA VAL A 274 9.54 3.35 -13.57
C VAL A 274 9.72 3.07 -12.08
N THR A 275 10.81 2.39 -11.75
CA THR A 275 11.32 2.23 -10.39
C THR A 275 12.70 2.89 -10.32
N SER A 276 12.85 3.83 -9.40
CA SER A 276 14.10 4.58 -9.21
C SER A 276 14.96 3.97 -8.11
N ALA A 277 16.24 3.77 -8.40
CA ALA A 277 17.20 3.25 -7.42
C ALA A 277 17.63 4.33 -6.41
N LEU A 278 17.88 5.56 -6.88
CA LEU A 278 18.10 6.73 -6.03
C LEU A 278 16.76 7.40 -5.71
N ARG A 279 16.49 7.59 -4.43
CA ARG A 279 15.31 8.32 -3.95
C ARG A 279 15.71 9.75 -3.63
N PRO A 280 14.95 10.77 -4.07
CA PRO A 280 15.25 12.14 -3.69
C PRO A 280 15.10 12.27 -2.17
N VAL A 281 16.10 12.83 -1.50
CA VAL A 281 15.95 13.26 -0.11
C VAL A 281 15.11 14.53 -0.14
N PRO A 282 13.94 14.55 0.53
CA PRO A 282 13.16 15.78 0.66
C PRO A 282 14.06 16.89 1.20
N SER A 283 13.98 18.09 0.61
CA SER A 283 14.66 19.23 1.23
C SER A 283 14.00 19.50 2.59
N ASP A 284 14.75 20.02 3.55
CA ASP A 284 14.20 20.39 4.88
C ASP A 284 13.05 21.41 4.77
N ASP A 285 12.94 22.10 3.63
CA ASP A 285 11.90 23.07 3.30
C ASP A 285 10.80 22.52 2.35
N ALA A 286 10.92 21.27 1.88
CA ALA A 286 9.90 20.66 1.02
C ALA A 286 8.62 20.42 1.81
N PRO A 287 7.44 20.75 1.27
CA PRO A 287 6.19 20.44 1.94
C PRO A 287 5.99 18.92 1.99
N THR A 288 5.66 18.39 3.16
CA THR A 288 5.30 16.97 3.32
C THR A 288 4.14 16.61 2.37
N ILE A 289 4.35 15.58 1.56
CA ILE A 289 3.31 14.99 0.73
C ILE A 289 2.58 13.95 1.57
N TYR A 290 1.26 13.99 1.54
CA TYR A 290 0.40 13.02 2.18
C TYR A 290 -0.42 12.26 1.16
N ASP A 291 -0.72 10.99 1.43
CA ASP A 291 -1.60 10.17 0.61
C ASP A 291 -2.69 9.44 1.42
N GLY A 292 -3.74 9.00 0.72
CA GLY A 292 -4.80 8.20 1.32
C GLY A 292 -5.90 7.82 0.33
N THR A 293 -6.76 6.88 0.72
CA THR A 293 -7.90 6.42 -0.10
C THR A 293 -9.22 6.97 0.43
N PHE A 294 -9.97 7.66 -0.43
CA PHE A 294 -11.20 8.33 -0.05
C PHE A 294 -12.31 8.12 -1.06
N THR A 295 -13.56 8.17 -0.57
CA THR A 295 -14.67 8.46 -1.48
C THR A 295 -14.67 9.96 -1.75
N VAL A 296 -14.47 10.34 -3.00
CA VAL A 296 -14.47 11.71 -3.48
C VAL A 296 -15.85 12.04 -4.02
N ILE A 297 -16.42 13.16 -3.57
CA ILE A 297 -17.74 13.64 -3.97
C ILE A 297 -17.63 15.07 -4.48
N GLU A 298 -18.09 15.32 -5.70
CA GLU A 298 -18.36 16.65 -6.23
C GLU A 298 -19.82 17.02 -5.92
N SER A 299 -19.98 18.10 -5.15
CA SER A 299 -21.28 18.66 -4.79
C SER A 299 -21.95 19.32 -6.00
N ARG A 300 -23.23 19.66 -5.88
CA ARG A 300 -23.97 20.36 -6.95
C ARG A 300 -23.41 21.75 -7.26
N ASP A 301 -22.68 22.34 -6.32
CA ASP A 301 -22.08 23.65 -6.45
C ASP A 301 -20.67 23.58 -7.07
N GLY A 302 -20.18 22.36 -7.39
CA GLY A 302 -18.90 22.09 -8.04
C GLY A 302 -17.71 22.00 -7.07
N GLU A 303 -17.98 21.98 -5.77
CA GLU A 303 -16.95 21.78 -4.75
C GLU A 303 -16.67 20.28 -4.57
N VAL A 304 -15.38 19.93 -4.51
CA VAL A 304 -14.94 18.53 -4.44
C VAL A 304 -14.39 18.22 -3.05
N TYR A 305 -14.92 17.16 -2.44
CA TYR A 305 -14.59 16.74 -1.08
C TYR A 305 -14.10 15.30 -1.04
N ALA A 306 -13.04 15.04 -0.27
CA ALA A 306 -12.69 13.71 0.19
C ALA A 306 -13.45 13.41 1.49
N CYS A 307 -14.31 12.40 1.47
CA CYS A 307 -15.11 12.06 2.65
C CYS A 307 -14.30 11.25 3.66
N SER A 308 -14.27 11.68 4.92
CA SER A 308 -13.81 10.85 6.04
C SER A 308 -14.81 9.76 6.43
N SER A 309 -16.09 10.00 6.15
CA SER A 309 -17.16 9.02 6.28
C SER A 309 -18.22 9.25 5.22
N VAL A 310 -18.83 8.18 4.73
CA VAL A 310 -19.89 8.23 3.71
C VAL A 310 -21.22 7.86 4.35
N MET A 311 -22.22 8.72 4.18
CA MET A 311 -23.58 8.48 4.69
C MET A 311 -24.34 7.49 3.80
N GLU A 312 -25.14 6.61 4.42
CA GLU A 312 -26.05 5.69 3.72
C GLU A 312 -27.16 6.45 2.95
N SER A 313 -26.84 6.92 1.75
CA SER A 313 -27.71 7.72 0.89
C SER A 313 -27.37 7.54 -0.59
N TYR A 314 -28.30 7.92 -1.47
CA TYR A 314 -28.10 7.89 -2.92
C TYR A 314 -28.72 9.14 -3.57
N PRO A 315 -27.93 10.07 -4.14
CA PRO A 315 -26.46 10.12 -4.17
C PRO A 315 -25.83 10.08 -2.76
N PRO A 316 -24.61 9.54 -2.61
CA PRO A 316 -23.90 9.54 -1.33
C PRO A 316 -23.60 10.97 -0.88
N GLN A 317 -23.41 11.13 0.42
CA GLN A 317 -23.05 12.38 1.08
C GLN A 317 -21.91 12.12 2.04
N CYS A 318 -21.00 13.09 2.20
CA CYS A 318 -19.98 13.01 3.23
C CYS A 318 -20.62 13.26 4.61
N GLY A 319 -20.32 12.41 5.60
CA GLY A 319 -20.58 12.65 7.02
C GLY A 319 -19.51 13.52 7.69
N GLY A 320 -18.47 13.88 6.94
CA GLY A 320 -17.30 14.67 7.30
C GLY A 320 -16.27 14.52 6.18
N GLY A 321 -15.27 15.40 6.13
CA GLY A 321 -14.27 15.37 5.07
C GLY A 321 -13.48 16.67 4.98
N PHE A 322 -12.67 16.76 3.94
CA PHE A 322 -11.85 17.93 3.62
C PHE A 322 -11.91 18.23 2.13
N GLU A 323 -11.62 19.47 1.76
CA GLU A 323 -11.64 19.91 0.36
C GLU A 323 -10.44 19.34 -0.40
N LEU A 324 -10.67 19.03 -1.68
CA LEU A 324 -9.61 18.68 -2.62
C LEU A 324 -9.40 19.83 -3.61
N HIS A 325 -8.16 20.29 -3.70
CA HIS A 325 -7.74 21.29 -4.69
C HIS A 325 -6.94 20.63 -5.81
N GLY A 326 -7.13 21.10 -7.05
CA GLY A 326 -6.50 20.51 -8.23
C GLY A 326 -7.22 19.27 -8.78
N TRP A 327 -8.40 18.93 -8.25
CA TRP A 327 -9.19 17.80 -8.74
C TRP A 327 -9.77 18.05 -10.13
N SER A 328 -9.73 17.00 -10.96
CA SER A 328 -10.29 16.98 -12.32
C SER A 328 -10.87 15.61 -12.61
N TRP A 329 -12.13 15.57 -13.05
CA TRP A 329 -12.78 14.32 -13.45
C TRP A 329 -12.36 13.84 -14.84
N ASP A 330 -11.66 14.66 -15.62
CA ASP A 330 -11.23 14.30 -16.98
C ASP A 330 -10.06 13.31 -16.97
N ASP A 331 -9.35 13.20 -15.84
CA ASP A 331 -8.11 12.42 -15.68
C ASP A 331 -8.37 11.02 -15.07
N ILE A 332 -9.62 10.69 -14.76
CA ILE A 332 -9.99 9.47 -14.05
C ILE A 332 -11.24 8.81 -14.64
N THR A 333 -11.42 7.54 -14.29
CA THR A 333 -12.58 6.73 -14.68
C THR A 333 -13.12 5.95 -13.48
N GLY A 334 -14.38 5.54 -13.54
CA GLY A 334 -15.03 4.79 -12.47
C GLY A 334 -15.93 5.65 -11.58
N GLU A 335 -16.23 6.86 -12.03
CA GLU A 335 -17.17 7.75 -11.38
C GLU A 335 -18.63 7.34 -11.63
N GLU A 336 -19.45 7.52 -10.61
CA GLU A 336 -20.89 7.49 -10.71
C GLU A 336 -21.45 8.92 -10.66
N SER A 337 -22.64 9.12 -11.24
CA SER A 337 -23.35 10.39 -11.11
C SER A 337 -24.85 10.20 -11.04
N ALA A 338 -25.48 10.96 -10.14
CA ALA A 338 -26.92 11.03 -9.98
C ALA A 338 -27.31 12.39 -9.38
N ASP A 339 -28.46 12.93 -9.79
CA ASP A 339 -29.02 14.19 -9.29
C ASP A 339 -28.04 15.37 -9.17
N GLY A 340 -27.10 15.48 -10.12
CA GLY A 340 -26.10 16.54 -10.18
C GLY A 340 -24.96 16.42 -9.17
N VAL A 341 -24.81 15.25 -8.54
CA VAL A 341 -23.68 14.88 -7.68
C VAL A 341 -22.88 13.81 -8.44
N ARG A 342 -21.55 13.93 -8.41
CA ARG A 342 -20.62 12.95 -9.00
C ARG A 342 -19.70 12.42 -7.91
N TRP A 343 -19.42 11.12 -7.90
CA TRP A 343 -18.58 10.52 -6.88
C TRP A 343 -17.83 9.27 -7.36
N GLY A 344 -16.79 8.88 -6.63
CA GLY A 344 -16.10 7.60 -6.79
C GLY A 344 -15.08 7.42 -5.65
N THR A 345 -14.43 6.25 -5.58
CA THR A 345 -13.38 6.00 -4.59
C THR A 345 -12.02 6.03 -5.28
N TYR A 346 -11.09 6.82 -4.74
CA TYR A 346 -9.79 7.10 -5.35
C TYR A 346 -8.68 7.17 -4.29
N HIS A 347 -7.48 6.79 -4.71
CA HIS A 347 -6.25 7.11 -3.99
C HIS A 347 -5.77 8.49 -4.43
N VAL A 348 -5.44 9.35 -3.47
CA VAL A 348 -5.03 10.74 -3.73
C VAL A 348 -3.76 11.04 -2.97
N ALA A 349 -2.90 11.90 -3.53
CA ALA A 349 -1.74 12.42 -2.84
C ALA A 349 -1.54 13.92 -3.10
N GLY A 350 -1.07 14.64 -2.08
CA GLY A 350 -0.97 16.08 -2.11
C GLY A 350 -0.35 16.71 -0.87
N THR A 351 -0.29 18.04 -0.85
CA THR A 351 0.13 18.80 0.34
C THR A 351 -1.08 19.15 1.21
N TRP A 352 -0.94 19.00 2.52
CA TRP A 352 -1.98 19.30 3.51
C TRP A 352 -1.74 20.66 4.16
N ASP A 353 -2.74 21.53 4.14
CA ASP A 353 -2.65 22.88 4.73
C ASP A 353 -3.33 23.03 6.11
N GLY A 354 -3.87 21.94 6.64
CA GLY A 354 -4.69 21.92 7.86
C GLY A 354 -6.19 21.88 7.58
N THR A 355 -6.63 22.18 6.36
CA THR A 355 -8.05 22.27 5.99
C THR A 355 -8.40 21.60 4.66
N ALA A 356 -7.46 21.60 3.71
CA ALA A 356 -7.63 21.04 2.39
C ALA A 356 -6.36 20.29 1.95
N LEU A 357 -6.55 19.29 1.09
CA LEU A 357 -5.45 18.60 0.42
C LEU A 357 -5.34 19.17 -1.01
N THR A 358 -4.17 19.71 -1.35
CA THR A 358 -3.87 20.15 -2.71
C THR A 358 -3.13 19.04 -3.45
N LEU A 359 -3.75 18.47 -4.48
CA LEU A 359 -3.19 17.36 -5.23
C LEU A 359 -1.86 17.78 -5.89
N THR A 360 -0.84 16.94 -5.72
CA THR A 360 0.47 17.12 -6.36
C THR A 360 0.69 16.16 -7.53
N ARG A 361 -0.13 15.10 -7.63
CA ARG A 361 -0.15 14.16 -8.75
C ARG A 361 -1.58 13.75 -9.11
N PRO A 362 -1.82 13.21 -10.33
CA PRO A 362 -3.15 12.73 -10.72
C PRO A 362 -3.68 11.67 -9.74
N PRO A 363 -5.00 11.66 -9.46
CA PRO A 363 -5.61 10.66 -8.60
C PRO A 363 -5.66 9.28 -9.29
N GLU A 364 -5.51 8.23 -8.49
CA GLU A 364 -5.43 6.85 -8.96
C GLU A 364 -6.62 6.01 -8.48
N ARG A 365 -6.87 4.88 -9.15
CA ARG A 365 -7.82 3.90 -8.61
C ARG A 365 -7.25 3.32 -7.32
N PRO A 366 -8.08 3.08 -6.30
CA PRO A 366 -7.60 2.50 -5.06
C PRO A 366 -7.00 1.13 -5.35
N PRO A 367 -5.89 0.76 -4.68
CA PRO A 367 -5.39 -0.60 -4.75
C PRO A 367 -6.49 -1.58 -4.29
N PRO A 368 -6.48 -2.84 -4.78
CA PRO A 368 -7.39 -3.84 -4.26
C PRO A 368 -7.24 -3.90 -2.73
N PRO A 369 -8.35 -4.03 -1.98
CA PRO A 369 -8.26 -4.11 -0.53
C PRO A 369 -7.34 -5.26 -0.17
N GLY A 370 -6.38 -4.98 0.72
CA GLY A 370 -5.52 -6.01 1.28
C GLY A 370 -6.34 -7.12 1.96
N PRO A 371 -5.71 -8.27 2.26
CA PRO A 371 -6.40 -9.34 2.97
C PRO A 371 -7.02 -8.77 4.26
N PRO A 372 -8.29 -9.12 4.57
CA PRO A 372 -8.94 -8.64 5.77
C PRO A 372 -8.08 -9.03 6.98
N GLU A 373 -7.78 -8.05 7.84
CA GLU A 373 -7.05 -8.31 9.07
C GLU A 373 -7.77 -9.41 9.86
N ASP A 374 -7.03 -10.41 10.34
CA ASP A 374 -7.59 -11.44 11.20
C ASP A 374 -7.83 -10.88 12.61
N LEU A 375 -8.98 -10.21 12.76
CA LEU A 375 -9.42 -9.65 14.03
C LEU A 375 -9.78 -10.72 15.07
N SER A 376 -9.79 -12.01 14.72
CA SER A 376 -10.21 -13.07 15.65
C SER A 376 -9.28 -13.18 16.85
N GLN A 377 -7.97 -13.00 16.65
CA GLN A 377 -6.96 -13.03 17.72
C GLN A 377 -7.13 -11.90 18.73
N ARG A 378 -7.74 -10.77 18.33
CA ARG A 378 -8.03 -9.67 19.26
C ARG A 378 -9.04 -10.07 20.32
N PHE A 379 -9.85 -11.12 20.12
CA PHE A 379 -10.90 -11.53 21.04
C PHE A 379 -10.54 -12.75 21.89
N ASP A 380 -9.27 -13.12 21.95
CA ASP A 380 -8.82 -14.26 22.76
C ASP A 380 -9.08 -14.07 24.26
N THR A 381 -9.40 -15.17 24.92
CA THR A 381 -9.61 -15.20 26.38
C THR A 381 -8.33 -14.89 27.13
N SER A 382 -8.34 -13.81 27.93
CA SER A 382 -7.16 -13.37 28.70
C SER A 382 -6.81 -14.30 29.88
N CYS A 383 -7.77 -15.11 30.34
CA CYS A 383 -7.54 -16.04 31.45
C CYS A 383 -6.80 -17.31 30.97
N PRO A 384 -5.91 -17.88 31.79
CA PRO A 384 -5.38 -19.21 31.51
C PRO A 384 -6.50 -20.25 31.51
N THR A 385 -6.39 -21.26 30.65
CA THR A 385 -7.38 -22.35 30.58
C THR A 385 -7.48 -23.07 31.93
N PRO A 386 -8.70 -23.16 32.52
CA PRO A 386 -8.90 -23.83 33.82
C PRO A 386 -8.58 -25.33 33.77
N PRO A 387 -8.27 -25.95 34.94
CA PRO A 387 -8.19 -27.41 35.03
C PRO A 387 -9.52 -28.06 34.62
N GLY A 388 -9.49 -28.87 33.56
CA GLY A 388 -10.70 -29.45 32.96
C GLY A 388 -11.26 -28.70 31.76
N GLY A 389 -10.60 -27.62 31.32
CA GLY A 389 -10.99 -26.81 30.17
C GLY A 389 -12.11 -25.80 30.47
N TRP A 390 -12.49 -25.05 29.44
CA TRP A 390 -13.62 -24.12 29.48
C TRP A 390 -14.94 -24.89 29.37
N ALA A 391 -15.36 -25.53 30.46
CA ALA A 391 -16.57 -26.34 30.51
C ALA A 391 -17.76 -25.60 31.15
N ILE A 392 -18.98 -26.01 30.77
CA ILE A 392 -20.20 -25.61 31.48
C ILE A 392 -20.12 -26.09 32.94
N PHE A 393 -20.20 -25.14 33.87
CA PHE A 393 -20.19 -25.39 35.30
C PHE A 393 -21.59 -25.73 35.83
N HIS A 394 -22.63 -25.05 35.35
CA HIS A 394 -24.01 -25.26 35.80
C HIS A 394 -25.02 -25.17 34.65
N GLY A 395 -25.32 -26.32 34.03
CA GLY A 395 -26.16 -26.41 32.83
C GLY A 395 -27.60 -25.90 32.94
N ALA A 396 -28.09 -25.59 34.14
CA ALA A 396 -29.40 -24.96 34.32
C ALA A 396 -29.37 -23.43 34.15
N LEU A 397 -28.18 -22.81 34.19
CA LEU A 397 -27.95 -21.36 34.13
C LEU A 397 -27.27 -20.93 32.82
N THR A 398 -27.57 -21.62 31.73
CA THR A 398 -26.89 -21.40 30.45
C THR A 398 -27.81 -20.73 29.42
N HIS A 399 -29.01 -20.30 29.77
CA HIS A 399 -29.92 -19.69 28.81
C HIS A 399 -29.55 -18.22 28.53
N ALA A 400 -30.06 -17.65 27.43
CA ALA A 400 -29.85 -16.24 27.09
C ALA A 400 -30.22 -15.30 28.26
N ALA A 401 -31.32 -15.57 28.96
CA ALA A 401 -31.72 -14.79 30.13
C ALA A 401 -30.72 -14.88 31.31
N ASP A 402 -29.98 -15.98 31.42
CA ASP A 402 -28.94 -16.15 32.45
C ASP A 402 -27.70 -15.30 32.09
N PHE A 403 -27.32 -15.30 30.81
CA PHE A 403 -26.29 -14.42 30.26
C PHE A 403 -26.65 -12.94 30.43
N ASP A 404 -27.87 -12.53 30.05
CA ASP A 404 -28.34 -11.14 30.17
C ASP A 404 -28.24 -10.63 31.61
N ARG A 405 -28.56 -11.47 32.60
CA ARG A 405 -28.41 -11.10 34.03
C ARG A 405 -26.96 -10.95 34.45
N ALA A 406 -26.07 -11.82 33.98
CA ALA A 406 -24.65 -11.72 34.27
C ALA A 406 -24.03 -10.48 33.63
N HIS A 407 -24.37 -10.19 32.36
CA HIS A 407 -23.94 -9.00 31.66
C HIS A 407 -24.48 -7.72 32.31
N ALA A 408 -25.77 -7.68 32.69
CA ALA A 408 -26.35 -6.55 33.41
C ALA A 408 -25.70 -6.30 34.78
N TYR A 409 -25.29 -7.36 35.48
CA TYR A 409 -24.49 -7.22 36.70
C TYR A 409 -23.12 -6.61 36.40
N ALA A 410 -22.41 -7.12 35.39
CA ALA A 410 -21.10 -6.62 35.01
C ALA A 410 -21.14 -5.12 34.71
N LEU A 411 -22.06 -4.67 33.83
CA LEU A 411 -22.22 -3.25 33.48
C LEU A 411 -22.52 -2.34 34.67
N ALA A 412 -23.21 -2.85 35.70
CA ALA A 412 -23.59 -2.08 36.89
C ALA A 412 -22.56 -2.16 38.02
N ALA A 413 -21.57 -3.06 37.92
CA ALA A 413 -20.61 -3.32 38.97
C ALA A 413 -19.51 -2.23 39.00
N PRO A 414 -19.10 -1.77 40.19
CA PRO A 414 -17.99 -0.83 40.32
C PRO A 414 -16.71 -1.41 39.69
N GLY A 415 -15.98 -0.58 38.95
CA GLY A 415 -14.71 -0.99 38.34
C GLY A 415 -14.86 -1.86 37.09
N TYR A 416 -16.07 -2.04 36.54
CA TYR A 416 -16.24 -2.67 35.23
C TYR A 416 -15.47 -1.93 34.13
N VAL A 417 -14.85 -2.70 33.22
CA VAL A 417 -14.00 -2.20 32.14
C VAL A 417 -14.57 -2.55 30.77
N ASP A 418 -14.71 -3.85 30.49
CA ASP A 418 -15.28 -4.34 29.24
C ASP A 418 -15.72 -5.80 29.36
N SER A 419 -16.43 -6.28 28.34
CA SER A 419 -16.74 -7.69 28.18
C SER A 419 -16.82 -8.06 26.70
N TRP A 420 -16.32 -9.24 26.36
CA TRP A 420 -16.34 -9.76 24.99
C TRP A 420 -16.59 -11.26 24.99
N LEU A 421 -16.89 -11.80 23.81
CA LEU A 421 -17.12 -13.22 23.61
C LEU A 421 -16.00 -13.80 22.77
N ASP A 422 -15.25 -14.73 23.36
CA ASP A 422 -14.29 -15.54 22.64
C ASP A 422 -15.03 -16.77 22.09
N ARG A 423 -14.96 -16.97 20.76
CA ARG A 423 -15.64 -18.04 20.05
C ARG A 423 -14.63 -18.91 19.33
N HIS A 424 -14.24 -20.02 19.94
CA HIS A 424 -13.32 -21.01 19.36
C HIS A 424 -13.94 -21.89 18.24
N VAL A 425 -15.05 -21.46 17.60
CA VAL A 425 -15.76 -22.24 16.56
C VAL A 425 -16.03 -21.39 15.32
N ALA A 426 -15.73 -21.97 14.15
CA ALA A 426 -15.93 -21.36 12.84
C ALA A 426 -17.40 -20.92 12.63
N PRO A 427 -17.67 -19.77 11.99
CA PRO A 427 -19.00 -19.20 11.80
C PRO A 427 -20.11 -20.17 11.37
N GLU A 428 -19.78 -21.09 10.49
CA GLU A 428 -20.64 -22.08 9.84
C GLU A 428 -21.08 -23.23 10.76
N ASP A 429 -20.30 -23.51 11.81
CA ASP A 429 -20.58 -24.58 12.77
C ASP A 429 -21.28 -24.05 14.04
N ARG A 430 -21.55 -22.74 14.10
CA ARG A 430 -22.17 -22.08 15.27
C ARG A 430 -23.62 -22.51 15.44
N SER A 431 -23.93 -23.09 16.61
CA SER A 431 -25.31 -23.19 17.06
C SER A 431 -25.79 -21.82 17.56
N ALA A 432 -26.99 -21.39 17.14
CA ALA A 432 -27.60 -20.14 17.62
C ALA A 432 -27.87 -20.13 19.15
N THR A 433 -27.70 -21.27 19.83
CA THR A 433 -28.13 -21.50 21.21
C THR A 433 -27.16 -22.36 22.05
N ALA A 434 -25.86 -22.40 21.76
CA ALA A 434 -24.89 -23.20 22.54
C ALA A 434 -23.96 -22.36 23.46
N PRO A 435 -24.28 -22.27 24.76
CA PRO A 435 -23.45 -21.72 25.84
C PRO A 435 -22.15 -22.48 26.11
N ALA A 436 -21.97 -23.65 25.45
CA ALA A 436 -20.76 -24.46 25.53
C ALA A 436 -19.68 -24.02 24.52
N GLU A 437 -20.02 -23.14 23.57
CA GLU A 437 -19.18 -22.80 22.42
C GLU A 437 -18.59 -21.38 22.50
N VAL A 438 -18.84 -20.66 23.62
CA VAL A 438 -18.37 -19.29 23.85
C VAL A 438 -17.79 -19.15 25.26
N ILE A 439 -16.68 -18.44 25.36
CA ILE A 439 -16.13 -18.01 26.65
C ILE A 439 -16.51 -16.54 26.85
N VAL A 440 -17.23 -16.27 27.93
CA VAL A 440 -17.60 -14.90 28.31
C VAL A 440 -16.43 -14.30 29.06
N ASN A 441 -15.80 -13.28 28.49
CA ASN A 441 -14.73 -12.53 29.13
C ASN A 441 -15.31 -11.26 29.76
N VAL A 442 -14.97 -11.00 31.01
CA VAL A 442 -15.39 -9.79 31.74
C VAL A 442 -14.20 -9.23 32.51
N ARG A 443 -13.94 -7.94 32.39
CA ARG A 443 -12.78 -7.31 33.03
C ARG A 443 -13.20 -6.26 34.06
N PHE A 444 -12.50 -6.25 35.20
CA PHE A 444 -12.69 -5.29 36.28
C PHE A 444 -11.36 -4.71 36.76
N THR A 445 -11.37 -3.51 37.33
CA THR A 445 -10.16 -2.89 37.94
C THR A 445 -9.79 -3.46 39.31
N GLY A 446 -10.72 -4.16 39.97
CA GLY A 446 -10.49 -4.73 41.31
C GLY A 446 -11.58 -5.71 41.74
N ASP A 447 -11.47 -6.23 42.97
CA ASP A 447 -12.43 -7.15 43.62
C ASP A 447 -12.86 -8.37 42.77
N LEU A 448 -11.93 -8.89 41.97
CA LEU A 448 -12.18 -9.95 40.97
C LEU A 448 -12.87 -11.18 41.57
N ALA A 449 -12.44 -11.61 42.76
CA ALA A 449 -12.99 -12.80 43.41
C ALA A 449 -14.47 -12.64 43.77
N THR A 450 -14.89 -11.43 44.16
CA THR A 450 -16.28 -11.13 44.46
C THR A 450 -17.10 -11.08 43.17
N HIS A 451 -16.60 -10.38 42.14
CA HIS A 451 -17.28 -10.31 40.85
C HIS A 451 -17.42 -11.70 40.20
N GLU A 452 -16.37 -12.50 40.21
CA GLU A 452 -16.37 -13.88 39.69
C GLU A 452 -17.37 -14.75 40.44
N ALA A 453 -17.45 -14.66 41.77
CA ALA A 453 -18.42 -15.41 42.55
C ALA A 453 -19.86 -15.02 42.21
N VAL A 454 -20.15 -13.73 42.03
CA VAL A 454 -21.49 -13.26 41.64
C VAL A 454 -21.82 -13.70 40.22
N LEU A 455 -20.93 -13.48 39.25
CA LEU A 455 -21.14 -13.85 37.86
C LEU A 455 -21.37 -15.36 37.69
N ARG A 456 -20.59 -16.20 38.38
CA ARG A 456 -20.78 -17.67 38.38
C ARG A 456 -22.08 -18.13 39.03
N SER A 457 -22.69 -17.30 39.88
CA SER A 457 -24.02 -17.58 40.43
C SER A 457 -25.15 -17.24 39.46
N LEU A 458 -24.89 -16.38 38.47
CA LEU A 458 -25.87 -15.89 37.50
C LEU A 458 -25.81 -16.65 36.18
N TYR A 459 -24.61 -17.07 35.77
CA TYR A 459 -24.33 -17.75 34.51
C TYR A 459 -23.49 -19.00 34.74
N GLY A 460 -23.93 -20.12 34.16
CA GLY A 460 -23.33 -21.44 34.33
C GLY A 460 -22.41 -21.87 33.18
N GLY A 461 -22.21 -21.04 32.16
CA GLY A 461 -21.27 -21.29 31.05
C GLY A 461 -19.83 -20.90 31.40
N ALA A 462 -18.94 -20.98 30.40
CA ALA A 462 -17.54 -20.60 30.57
C ALA A 462 -17.41 -19.08 30.77
N ILE A 463 -16.73 -18.68 31.85
CA ILE A 463 -16.52 -17.26 32.16
C ILE A 463 -15.10 -17.00 32.66
N CYS A 464 -14.43 -16.05 32.02
CA CYS A 464 -13.17 -15.47 32.44
C CYS A 464 -13.43 -14.13 33.13
N VAL A 465 -12.87 -13.95 34.32
CA VAL A 465 -12.86 -12.65 35.02
C VAL A 465 -11.40 -12.22 35.18
N SER A 466 -11.03 -11.15 34.48
CA SER A 466 -9.65 -10.64 34.42
C SER A 466 -9.51 -9.23 35.01
N GLN A 467 -8.28 -8.84 35.35
CA GLN A 467 -7.97 -7.49 35.81
C GLN A 467 -7.67 -6.54 34.64
N ALA A 468 -8.06 -5.28 34.76
CA ALA A 468 -7.49 -4.17 33.98
C ALA A 468 -6.91 -3.11 34.92
N GLU A 469 -6.09 -2.22 34.37
CA GLU A 469 -5.56 -1.07 35.11
C GLU A 469 -6.60 0.05 35.23
N ARG A 470 -7.36 0.32 34.15
CA ARG A 470 -8.29 1.45 34.07
C ARG A 470 -9.72 1.02 33.80
N SER A 471 -10.66 1.84 34.28
CA SER A 471 -12.09 1.57 34.10
C SER A 471 -12.61 2.03 32.74
N GLN A 472 -13.75 1.52 32.28
CA GLN A 472 -14.37 1.96 31.03
C GLN A 472 -14.63 3.47 31.04
N GLN A 473 -15.21 3.97 32.13
CA GLN A 473 -15.53 5.40 32.30
C GLN A 473 -14.27 6.28 32.27
N GLU A 474 -13.16 5.79 32.80
CA GLU A 474 -11.89 6.49 32.76
C GLU A 474 -11.36 6.55 31.32
N MET A 475 -11.38 5.42 30.59
CA MET A 475 -10.98 5.38 29.19
C MET A 475 -11.86 6.24 28.29
N GLU A 476 -13.18 6.20 28.49
CA GLU A 476 -14.13 7.02 27.72
C GLU A 476 -13.92 8.51 27.99
N ALA A 477 -13.61 8.89 29.23
CA ALA A 477 -13.28 10.28 29.58
C ALA A 477 -11.98 10.73 28.90
N ILE A 478 -10.93 9.90 28.95
CA ILE A 478 -9.65 10.17 28.29
C ILE A 478 -9.83 10.29 26.78
N ALA A 479 -10.50 9.32 26.15
CA ALA A 479 -10.73 9.31 24.71
C ALA A 479 -11.55 10.54 24.25
N ALA A 480 -12.57 10.92 25.01
CA ALA A 480 -13.37 12.12 24.71
C ALA A 480 -12.59 13.42 24.88
N GLU A 481 -11.70 13.51 25.87
CA GLU A 481 -10.83 14.67 26.09
C GLU A 481 -9.83 14.83 24.94
N ILE A 482 -9.08 13.77 24.63
CA ILE A 482 -8.11 13.74 23.52
C ILE A 482 -8.81 14.06 22.20
N ALA A 483 -9.96 13.44 21.94
CA ALA A 483 -10.71 13.68 20.70
C ALA A 483 -11.17 15.14 20.55
N ALA A 484 -11.53 15.80 21.65
CA ALA A 484 -11.93 17.20 21.63
C ALA A 484 -10.75 18.16 21.51
N GLU A 485 -9.59 17.81 22.06
CA GLU A 485 -8.37 18.62 21.98
C GLU A 485 -7.72 18.58 20.59
N HIS A 486 -7.81 17.43 19.92
CA HIS A 486 -7.16 17.19 18.62
C HIS A 486 -8.12 17.14 17.43
N ASP A 487 -9.34 17.66 17.59
CA ASP A 487 -10.38 17.71 16.54
C ASP A 487 -10.58 16.35 15.84
N ALA A 488 -10.59 15.26 16.62
CA ALA A 488 -10.70 13.92 16.08
C ALA A 488 -12.06 13.71 15.38
N LEU A 489 -11.99 13.08 14.20
CA LEU A 489 -13.13 12.79 13.35
C LEU A 489 -14.03 11.69 13.94
N ALA A 490 -13.40 10.72 14.61
CA ALA A 490 -14.06 9.64 15.31
C ALA A 490 -13.21 9.22 16.51
N TRP A 491 -13.86 8.65 17.52
CA TRP A 491 -13.15 8.04 18.64
C TRP A 491 -14.01 6.96 19.29
N MET A 492 -13.36 5.97 19.88
CA MET A 492 -14.00 4.97 20.72
C MET A 492 -12.97 4.32 21.65
N VAL A 493 -13.44 3.61 22.67
CA VAL A 493 -12.59 2.71 23.44
C VAL A 493 -12.65 1.33 22.80
N GLU A 494 -11.50 0.81 22.40
CA GLU A 494 -11.40 -0.51 21.78
C GLU A 494 -11.40 -1.62 22.83
N THR A 495 -12.35 -2.54 22.70
CA THR A 495 -12.41 -3.78 23.49
C THR A 495 -11.93 -4.97 22.64
N PRO A 496 -11.06 -5.85 23.17
CA PRO A 496 -10.59 -5.92 24.56
C PRO A 496 -9.23 -5.27 24.82
N ALA A 497 -8.71 -4.47 23.89
CA ALA A 497 -7.42 -3.81 24.01
C ALA A 497 -7.34 -2.85 25.21
N ASN A 498 -8.49 -2.29 25.65
CA ASN A 498 -8.55 -1.21 26.64
C ASN A 498 -7.70 0.00 26.21
N THR A 499 -7.73 0.29 24.91
CA THR A 499 -7.02 1.38 24.23
C THR A 499 -8.03 2.42 23.76
N ALA A 500 -7.71 3.69 23.90
CA ALA A 500 -8.48 4.76 23.28
C ALA A 500 -8.08 4.86 21.80
N TRP A 501 -8.99 4.61 20.88
CA TRP A 501 -8.77 4.85 19.46
C TRP A 501 -9.34 6.21 19.08
N ILE A 502 -8.55 7.00 18.35
CA ILE A 502 -8.98 8.25 17.74
C ILE A 502 -8.61 8.23 16.25
N GLN A 503 -9.45 8.85 15.44
CA GLN A 503 -9.18 9.05 14.02
C GLN A 503 -8.98 10.54 13.75
N VAL A 504 -7.89 10.88 13.07
CA VAL A 504 -7.53 12.25 12.69
C VAL A 504 -7.28 12.32 11.18
N VAL A 505 -7.25 13.53 10.62
CA VAL A 505 -6.89 13.69 9.20
C VAL A 505 -5.42 13.32 9.00
N VAL A 506 -4.52 13.96 9.75
CA VAL A 506 -3.06 13.76 9.68
C VAL A 506 -2.52 13.47 11.08
N ASP A 507 -1.56 12.55 11.18
CA ASP A 507 -0.73 12.37 12.37
C ASP A 507 0.60 13.10 12.17
N ASP A 508 0.76 14.26 12.81
CA ASP A 508 1.97 15.10 12.77
C ASP A 508 2.90 14.80 13.95
N GLY A 509 3.02 13.53 14.32
CA GLY A 509 3.68 13.07 15.56
C GLY A 509 2.77 13.12 16.79
N LEU A 510 1.46 13.16 16.58
CA LEU A 510 0.45 13.07 17.63
C LEU A 510 0.53 11.72 18.36
N GLN A 511 0.75 10.61 17.65
CA GLN A 511 0.90 9.29 18.29
C GLN A 511 2.03 9.29 19.33
N GLU A 512 3.22 9.78 18.96
CA GLU A 512 4.38 9.82 19.86
C GLU A 512 4.12 10.69 21.10
N ARG A 513 3.52 11.88 20.91
CA ARG A 513 3.17 12.77 22.02
C ARG A 513 2.17 12.12 22.98
N LEU A 514 1.18 11.41 22.46
CA LEU A 514 0.17 10.71 23.28
C LEU A 514 0.75 9.49 24.00
N ASP A 515 1.68 8.76 23.38
CA ASP A 515 2.40 7.66 24.02
C ASP A 515 3.31 8.18 25.16
N ASP A 516 3.94 9.34 24.99
CA ASP A 516 4.74 9.99 26.04
C ASP A 516 3.89 10.45 27.23
N GLU A 517 2.69 10.98 26.96
CA GLU A 517 1.80 11.51 27.99
C GLU A 517 1.03 10.42 28.74
N TYR A 518 0.45 9.46 28.02
CA TYR A 518 -0.47 8.46 28.56
C TYR A 518 0.17 7.07 28.75
N GLY A 519 1.35 6.86 28.16
CA GLY A 519 2.06 5.60 28.09
C GLY A 519 1.80 4.85 26.78
N PRO A 520 2.78 4.06 26.29
CA PRO A 520 2.71 3.40 25.00
C PRO A 520 1.51 2.44 24.91
N GLY A 521 0.75 2.55 23.80
CA GLY A 521 -0.38 1.65 23.50
C GLY A 521 -1.68 1.97 24.24
N MET A 522 -1.67 3.04 25.04
CA MET A 522 -2.87 3.55 25.72
C MET A 522 -3.80 4.30 24.77
N VAL A 523 -3.24 4.98 23.78
CA VAL A 523 -3.96 5.69 22.72
C VAL A 523 -3.44 5.22 21.37
N ARG A 524 -4.35 4.90 20.46
CA ARG A 524 -4.07 4.56 19.07
C ARG A 524 -4.62 5.65 18.16
N VAL A 525 -3.74 6.36 17.49
CA VAL A 525 -4.05 7.36 16.47
C VAL A 525 -4.14 6.64 15.13
N GLU A 526 -5.22 6.91 14.42
CA GLU A 526 -5.37 6.49 13.02
C GLU A 526 -5.49 7.73 12.15
N ALA A 527 -4.46 7.97 11.33
CA ALA A 527 -4.47 9.04 10.34
C ALA A 527 -5.11 8.56 9.04
N LEU A 528 -6.01 9.37 8.49
CA LEU A 528 -6.59 9.14 7.16
C LEU A 528 -5.59 9.45 6.04
N LEU A 529 -4.72 10.45 6.27
CA LEU A 529 -3.65 10.87 5.39
C LEU A 529 -2.31 10.49 6.03
N ARG A 530 -1.48 9.74 5.29
CA ARG A 530 -0.16 9.30 5.73
C ARG A 530 0.91 10.05 4.95
N PRO A 531 2.04 10.43 5.58
CA PRO A 531 3.15 10.99 4.83
C PRO A 531 3.67 9.95 3.82
N VAL A 532 3.99 10.42 2.62
CA VAL A 532 4.70 9.63 1.61
C VAL A 532 6.19 9.76 1.89
N ASP A 533 6.87 8.62 2.07
CA ASP A 533 8.31 8.55 2.32
C ASP A 533 9.16 8.85 1.06
#